data_AF-A0A7K3RQV3-F1
#
_entry.id   AF-A0A7K3RQV3-F1
#
_cell.length_a   1.000
_cell.length_b   1.000
_cell.length_c   1.000
_cell.angle_alpha   90.00
_cell.angle_beta   90.00
_cell.angle_gamma   90.00
#
_symmetry.space_group_name_H-M   'P 1'
#
loop_
_entity.id
_entity.type
_entity.pdbx_description
1 polymer ?
#
loop_
_entity_poly.entity_id
_entity_poly.type
_entity_poly.pdbx_seq_one_letter_code
_entity_poly.pdbx_strand_id
1 'polypeptide(L)' 'MTSSVPPAAPSSAAAPAASVLDLAPVVPVVVLHDAADAVPLARALVAGGLPAI' A
#
# COMPACT_ATOMS: atom_id res chain seq x y z
N MET A 1 19.99 38.56 -10.70
CA MET A 1 19.45 37.34 -11.31
C MET A 1 18.15 37.02 -10.60
N THR A 2 17.02 37.49 -11.14
CA THR A 2 15.70 37.21 -10.58
C THR A 2 15.33 35.81 -11.08
N SER A 3 15.09 34.87 -10.17
CA SER A 3 14.60 33.54 -10.54
C SER A 3 13.13 33.49 -10.15
N SER A 4 12.26 33.46 -11.15
CA SER A 4 10.83 33.26 -10.98
C SER A 4 10.58 31.76 -10.84
N VAL A 5 10.08 31.34 -9.67
CA VAL A 5 9.60 29.98 -9.46
C VAL A 5 8.24 29.82 -10.17
N PRO A 6 8.03 28.78 -11.00
CA PRO A 6 6.73 28.55 -11.62
C PRO A 6 5.73 28.03 -10.58
N PRO A 7 4.42 28.37 -10.70
CA PRO A 7 3.39 27.82 -9.83
C PRO A 7 3.22 26.32 -10.11
N ALA A 8 3.20 25.51 -9.07
CA ALA A 8 2.91 24.08 -9.16
C ALA A 8 1.47 23.89 -9.72
N ALA A 9 1.36 23.13 -10.81
CA ALA A 9 0.07 22.69 -11.33
C ALA A 9 -0.66 21.83 -10.28
N PRO A 10 -2.01 21.84 -10.23
CA PRO A 10 -2.73 21.00 -9.28
C PRO A 10 -2.52 19.52 -9.62
N SER A 11 -1.90 18.77 -8.70
CA SER A 11 -1.89 17.30 -8.76
C SER A 11 -3.33 16.84 -8.83
N SER A 12 -3.68 16.07 -9.88
CA SER A 12 -4.98 15.43 -10.04
C SER A 12 -5.34 14.72 -8.72
N ALA A 13 -6.35 15.24 -8.03
CA ALA A 13 -6.79 14.68 -6.76
C ALA A 13 -7.23 13.23 -7.02
N ALA A 14 -6.39 12.27 -6.64
CA ALA A 14 -6.71 10.86 -6.67
C ALA A 14 -8.03 10.69 -5.92
N ALA A 15 -9.02 10.06 -6.58
CA ALA A 15 -10.25 9.67 -5.91
C ALA A 15 -9.91 8.91 -4.62
N PRO A 16 -10.66 9.11 -3.52
CA PRO A 16 -10.33 8.44 -2.27
C PRO A 16 -10.42 6.93 -2.50
N ALA A 17 -9.26 6.27 -2.52
CA ALA A 17 -9.21 4.83 -2.49
C ALA A 17 -9.84 4.38 -1.17
N ALA A 18 -10.76 3.40 -1.23
CA ALA A 18 -11.28 2.77 -0.01
C ALA A 18 -10.08 2.29 0.82
N SER A 19 -10.06 2.63 2.11
CA SER A 19 -8.94 2.28 2.97
C SER A 19 -8.90 0.77 3.14
N VAL A 20 -7.71 0.18 3.30
CA VAL A 20 -7.56 -1.26 3.56
C VAL A 20 -8.42 -1.70 4.76
N LEU A 21 -8.54 -0.86 5.78
CA LEU A 21 -9.36 -1.12 6.96
C LEU A 21 -10.88 -1.00 6.71
N ASP A 22 -11.31 -0.32 5.66
CA ASP A 22 -12.72 -0.31 5.23
C ASP A 22 -13.11 -1.66 4.62
N LEU A 23 -12.13 -2.37 4.03
CA LEU A 23 -12.31 -3.70 3.42
C LEU A 23 -12.05 -4.83 4.42
N ALA A 24 -11.06 -4.67 5.28
CA ALA A 24 -10.65 -5.64 6.29
C ALA A 24 -10.34 -4.91 7.61
N PRO A 25 -11.30 -4.80 8.54
CA PRO A 25 -11.13 -4.06 9.79
C PRO A 25 -10.11 -4.70 10.76
N VAL A 26 -9.65 -5.92 10.47
CA VAL A 26 -8.61 -6.62 11.23
C VAL A 26 -7.48 -6.99 10.28
N VAL A 27 -6.25 -6.71 10.70
CA VAL A 27 -5.04 -7.02 9.93
C VAL A 27 -4.32 -8.22 10.58
N PRO A 28 -4.12 -9.32 9.86
CA PRO A 28 -3.33 -10.45 10.34
C PRO A 28 -1.85 -10.07 10.42
N VAL A 29 -1.15 -10.55 11.45
CA VAL A 29 0.29 -10.32 11.63
C VAL A 29 1.03 -11.65 11.55
N VAL A 30 2.00 -11.75 10.65
CA VAL A 30 2.85 -12.93 10.51
C VAL A 30 4.30 -12.55 10.83
N VAL A 31 4.91 -13.28 11.76
CA VAL A 31 6.32 -13.08 12.13
C VAL A 31 7.15 -14.14 11.43
N LEU A 32 8.09 -13.68 10.60
CA LEU A 32 9.01 -14.55 9.87
C LEU A 32 10.43 -14.40 10.44
N HIS A 33 11.14 -15.52 10.48
CA HIS A 33 12.54 -15.53 10.91
C HIS A 33 13.50 -15.26 9.74
N ASP A 34 13.10 -15.61 8.52
CA ASP A 34 13.85 -15.38 7.29
C ASP A 34 13.05 -14.49 6.33
N ALA A 35 13.72 -13.49 5.74
CA ALA A 35 13.09 -12.57 4.81
C ALA A 35 12.80 -13.21 3.43
N ALA A 36 13.52 -14.27 3.06
CA ALA A 36 13.32 -14.99 1.80
C ALA A 36 11.93 -15.64 1.71
N ASP A 37 11.36 -16.01 2.86
CA ASP A 37 10.04 -16.64 2.95
C ASP A 37 8.88 -15.64 2.81
N ALA A 38 9.13 -14.35 3.00
CA ALA A 38 8.09 -13.32 3.07
C ALA A 38 7.30 -13.18 1.76
N VAL A 39 7.99 -13.09 0.63
CA VAL A 39 7.35 -12.84 -0.68
C VAL A 39 6.55 -14.05 -1.18
N PRO A 40 7.08 -15.29 -1.16
CA PRO A 40 6.30 -16.47 -1.53
C PRO A 40 5.03 -16.64 -0.68
N LEU A 41 5.15 -16.44 0.64
CA LEU A 41 4.02 -16.54 1.55
C LEU A 41 2.97 -15.47 1.29
N ALA A 42 3.38 -14.21 1.19
CA ALA A 42 2.47 -13.09 0.91
C ALA A 42 1.66 -13.33 -0.37
N ARG A 43 2.30 -13.80 -1.44
CA ARG A 43 1.63 -14.12 -2.71
C ARG A 43 0.59 -15.22 -2.56
N ALA A 44 0.91 -16.28 -1.80
CA ALA A 44 -0.04 -17.34 -1.53
C ALA A 44 -1.25 -16.86 -0.74
N LEU A 45 -1.04 -15.99 0.27
CA LEU A 45 -2.11 -15.42 1.09
C LEU A 45 -3.03 -14.49 0.28
N VAL A 46 -2.46 -13.65 -0.58
CA VAL A 46 -3.22 -12.80 -1.50
C VAL A 46 -4.04 -13.63 -2.48
N ALA A 47 -3.44 -14.68 -3.06
CA ALA A 47 -4.17 -15.62 -3.93
C ALA A 47 -5.29 -16.37 -3.18
N GLY A 48 -5.12 -16.60 -1.87
CA GLY A 48 -6.12 -17.17 -0.97
C GLY A 48 -7.20 -16.18 -0.50
N GLY A 49 -7.12 -14.91 -0.91
CA GLY A 49 -8.15 -13.91 -0.64
C GLY A 49 -7.89 -13.05 0.60
N LEU A 50 -6.70 -13.09 1.20
CA LEU A 50 -6.32 -12.10 2.22
C LEU A 50 -5.86 -10.82 1.54
N PRO A 51 -6.59 -9.69 1.69
CA PRO A 51 -6.29 -8.46 0.97
C PRO A 51 -5.08 -7.70 1.54
N ALA A 52 -4.65 -8.01 2.76
CA ALA A 52 -3.51 -7.39 3.43
C ALA A 52 -2.90 -8.31 4.49
N ILE A 53 -1.57 -8.25 4.64
CA ILE A 53 -0.72 -8.96 5.61
C ILE A 53 0.51 -8.11 5.97
#